data_AF-A0A2D6M9Y2-F1
#
_entry.id   AF-A0A2D6M9Y2-F1
#
_cell.length_a   1.000
_cell.length_b   1.000
_cell.length_c   1.000
_cell.angle_alpha   90.00
_cell.angle_beta   90.00
_cell.angle_gamma   90.00
#
_symmetry.space_group_name_H-M   'P 1'
#
loop_
_entity.id
_entity.type
_entity.pdbx_description
1 polymer ?
#
loop_
_entity_poly.entity_id
_entity_poly.type
_entity_poly.pdbx_seq_one_letter_code
_entity_poly.pdbx_strand_id
1 'polypeptide(L)'
;MSSSDALHPEQLRMFIPAGELTSAVLTTKGPLKGDFVPGDFEPGPDFDYAGTWRRKLKASHKPADLYYDDSRYDAVATKGVTKPIQLMHSSQRTQFQTNTRQKAAGEEHWVIVDGHHRIAAAADIDPKMEIPVEYPNITPAEKRAVT
;
A
#
# COMPACT_ATOMS: atom_id res chain seq x y z
N MET A 1 31.89 -10.26 -9.82
CA MET A 1 30.41 -10.23 -9.92
C MET A 1 29.90 -9.63 -8.64
N SER A 2 29.40 -8.39 -8.70
CA SER A 2 28.84 -7.71 -7.53
C SER A 2 27.47 -8.32 -7.23
N SER A 3 27.17 -8.55 -5.95
CA SER A 3 25.88 -9.08 -5.48
C SER A 3 24.69 -8.13 -5.75
N SER A 4 24.91 -7.01 -6.44
CA SER A 4 23.94 -5.96 -6.72
C SER A 4 23.10 -6.19 -7.98
N ASP A 5 23.54 -7.03 -8.92
CA ASP A 5 22.96 -7.08 -10.27
C ASP A 5 21.63 -7.87 -10.36
N ALA A 6 21.11 -8.38 -9.24
CA ALA A 6 19.90 -9.20 -9.18
C ALA A 6 18.83 -8.71 -8.19
N LEU A 7 18.97 -7.47 -7.70
CA LEU A 7 17.96 -6.83 -6.85
C LEU A 7 17.19 -5.79 -7.67
N HIS A 8 15.86 -5.94 -7.73
CA HIS A 8 14.99 -4.90 -8.26
C HIS A 8 15.20 -3.62 -7.42
N PRO A 9 15.33 -2.42 -8.01
CA PRO A 9 15.65 -1.19 -7.26
C PRO A 9 14.72 -0.94 -6.06
N GLU A 10 13.47 -1.39 -6.18
CA GLU A 10 12.46 -1.22 -5.13
C GLU A 10 12.50 -2.29 -4.03
N GLN A 11 13.23 -3.40 -4.22
CA GLN A 11 13.49 -4.36 -3.14
C GLN A 11 14.34 -3.79 -2.00
N LEU A 12 15.01 -2.64 -2.23
CA LEU A 12 15.78 -1.94 -1.22
C LEU A 12 14.90 -0.99 -0.36
N ARG A 13 13.68 -0.69 -0.79
CA ARG A 13 12.75 0.18 -0.02
C ARG A 13 12.04 -0.64 1.04
N MET A 14 12.72 -0.89 2.17
CA MET A 14 12.11 -1.59 3.32
C MET A 14 11.17 -0.69 4.13
N PHE A 15 11.25 0.63 3.93
CA PHE A 15 10.44 1.63 4.60
C PHE A 15 9.93 2.67 3.60
N ILE A 16 8.66 3.06 3.73
CA ILE A 16 8.03 4.05 2.87
C ILE A 16 7.27 5.06 3.75
N PRO A 17 7.41 6.38 3.51
CA PRO A 17 6.64 7.39 4.22
C PRO A 17 5.13 7.17 4.08
N ALA A 18 4.40 7.29 5.19
CA ALA A 18 2.94 7.11 5.22
C ALA A 18 2.19 8.02 4.23
N GLY A 19 2.67 9.25 4.04
CA GLY A 19 2.13 10.21 3.08
C GLY A 19 2.28 9.76 1.63
N GLU A 20 3.37 9.06 1.28
CA GLU A 20 3.62 8.52 -0.06
C GLU A 20 2.64 7.36 -0.37
N LEU A 21 2.32 6.55 0.63
CA LEU A 21 1.36 5.45 0.51
C LEU A 21 -0.10 5.91 0.37
N THR A 22 -0.39 7.16 0.72
CA THR A 22 -1.73 7.77 0.60
C THR A 22 -1.82 8.82 -0.51
N SER A 23 -0.69 9.24 -1.10
CA SER A 23 -0.65 10.31 -2.10
C SER A 23 -1.21 9.94 -3.46
N ALA A 24 -1.32 8.63 -3.77
CA ALA A 24 -1.83 8.11 -5.04
C ALA A 24 -3.26 8.55 -5.44
N VAL A 25 -3.93 9.26 -4.55
CA VAL A 25 -5.38 9.26 -4.38
C VAL A 25 -5.99 10.67 -4.42
N LEU A 26 -5.19 11.73 -4.34
CA LEU A 26 -5.73 13.10 -4.22
C LEU A 26 -6.30 13.68 -5.52
N THR A 27 -6.24 12.97 -6.65
CA THR A 27 -6.90 13.40 -7.89
C THR A 27 -8.23 12.69 -8.07
N THR A 28 -9.29 13.24 -7.47
CA THR A 28 -10.68 12.76 -7.55
C THR A 28 -11.27 12.63 -8.96
N LYS A 29 -10.56 13.08 -10.02
CA LYS A 29 -10.97 13.00 -11.44
C LYS A 29 -9.76 12.99 -12.39
N GLY A 30 -8.86 12.02 -12.25
CA GLY A 30 -7.68 11.91 -13.13
C GLY A 30 -7.02 10.55 -13.07
N PRO A 31 -6.04 10.27 -13.96
CA PRO A 31 -5.23 9.06 -13.87
C PRO A 31 -4.60 8.97 -12.46
N LEU A 32 -4.52 7.75 -11.93
CA LEU A 32 -3.90 7.48 -10.63
C LEU A 32 -2.48 8.07 -10.60
N LYS A 33 -2.28 9.12 -9.80
CA LYS A 33 -0.98 9.77 -9.64
C LYS A 33 -0.27 9.21 -8.42
N GLY A 34 0.46 8.12 -8.59
CA GLY A 34 1.33 7.57 -7.57
C GLY A 34 1.67 6.10 -7.81
N ASP A 35 2.57 5.59 -6.99
CA ASP A 35 3.15 4.27 -7.15
C ASP A 35 2.38 3.19 -6.38
N PHE A 36 1.50 3.58 -5.43
CA PHE A 36 0.81 2.68 -4.51
C PHE A 36 -0.71 2.78 -4.61
N VAL A 37 -1.40 1.68 -4.92
CA VAL A 37 -2.85 1.63 -5.09
C VAL A 37 -3.46 0.70 -4.02
N PRO A 38 -4.50 1.12 -3.29
CA PRO A 38 -5.17 0.22 -2.33
C PRO A 38 -5.86 -0.94 -3.04
N GLY A 39 -5.52 -2.18 -2.65
CA GLY A 39 -5.98 -3.42 -3.28
C GLY A 39 -7.37 -3.90 -2.84
N ASP A 40 -7.90 -3.34 -1.75
CA ASP A 40 -9.20 -3.70 -1.14
C ASP A 40 -10.43 -3.34 -2.00
N PHE A 41 -10.25 -2.72 -3.17
CA PHE A 41 -11.37 -2.15 -3.93
C PHE A 41 -11.29 -2.43 -5.43
N GLU A 42 -12.47 -2.60 -6.02
CA GLU A 42 -12.73 -2.46 -7.44
C GLU A 42 -13.14 -1.00 -7.70
N PRO A 43 -12.21 -0.10 -8.02
CA PRO A 43 -12.54 1.30 -8.23
C PRO A 43 -13.30 1.45 -9.55
N GLY A 44 -14.61 1.65 -9.46
CA GLY A 44 -15.40 2.19 -10.57
C GLY A 44 -14.94 3.60 -10.97
N PRO A 45 -15.38 4.12 -12.13
CA PRO A 45 -14.97 5.44 -12.62
C PRO A 45 -15.24 6.60 -11.63
N ASP A 46 -16.19 6.43 -10.72
CA ASP A 46 -16.56 7.40 -9.69
C ASP A 46 -15.98 7.08 -8.29
N PHE A 47 -14.94 6.24 -8.21
CA PHE A 47 -14.40 5.79 -6.93
C PHE A 47 -13.65 6.91 -6.18
N ASP A 48 -14.16 7.28 -5.01
CA ASP A 48 -13.52 8.24 -4.10
C ASP A 48 -12.47 7.54 -3.23
N TYR A 49 -11.23 7.54 -3.71
CA TYR A 49 -10.11 7.02 -2.93
C TYR A 49 -9.87 7.84 -1.64
N ALA A 50 -10.07 9.16 -1.66
CA ALA A 50 -9.88 10.00 -0.47
C ALA A 50 -10.94 9.66 0.59
N GLY A 51 -12.19 9.42 0.16
CA GLY A 51 -13.26 8.85 0.98
C GLY A 51 -12.90 7.49 1.57
N THR A 52 -12.22 6.63 0.80
CA THR A 52 -11.75 5.33 1.30
C THR A 52 -10.71 5.48 2.40
N TRP A 53 -9.68 6.31 2.23
CA TRP A 53 -8.70 6.56 3.30
C TRP A 53 -9.35 7.18 4.53
N ARG A 54 -10.25 8.16 4.37
CA ARG A 54 -11.03 8.73 5.48
C ARG A 54 -11.82 7.66 6.24
N ARG A 55 -12.42 6.71 5.54
CA ARG A 55 -13.16 5.58 6.16
C ARG A 55 -12.21 4.64 6.91
N LYS A 56 -11.04 4.32 6.34
CA LYS A 56 -10.03 3.48 6.99
C LYS A 56 -9.47 4.17 8.24
N LEU A 57 -9.18 5.47 8.19
CA LEU A 57 -8.80 6.28 9.36
C LEU A 57 -9.91 6.27 10.43
N LYS A 58 -11.15 6.56 10.05
CA LYS A 58 -12.28 6.50 11.01
C LYS A 58 -12.42 5.13 11.67
N ALA A 59 -12.16 4.05 10.92
CA ALA A 59 -12.19 2.69 11.44
C ALA A 59 -10.95 2.32 12.29
N SER A 60 -9.81 3.02 12.14
CA SER A 60 -8.62 2.77 12.97
C SER A 60 -8.75 3.31 14.40
N HIS A 61 -9.59 4.32 14.63
CA HIS A 61 -9.92 4.83 15.97
C HIS A 61 -10.88 3.92 16.75
N LYS A 62 -11.43 2.88 16.12
CA LYS A 62 -12.25 1.89 16.83
C LYS A 62 -11.33 0.85 17.47
N PRO A 63 -11.69 0.33 18.66
CA PRO A 63 -11.04 -0.84 19.24
C PRO A 63 -10.98 -1.96 18.20
N ALA A 64 -9.85 -2.65 18.13
CA ALA A 64 -9.60 -3.61 17.05
C ALA A 64 -10.56 -4.81 17.07
N ASP A 65 -11.17 -5.10 18.22
CA ASP A 65 -12.27 -6.04 18.48
C ASP A 65 -12.75 -5.85 19.95
N LEU A 66 -13.78 -6.58 20.40
CA LEU A 66 -14.28 -6.59 21.80
C LEU A 66 -13.24 -6.99 22.87
N TYR A 67 -12.01 -7.32 22.48
CA TYR A 67 -10.96 -7.92 23.33
C TYR A 67 -9.67 -7.08 23.44
N TYR A 68 -9.59 -5.94 22.75
CA TYR A 68 -8.43 -5.06 22.82
C TYR A 68 -8.87 -3.68 23.32
N ASP A 69 -8.23 -3.19 24.38
CA ASP A 69 -8.55 -1.89 24.98
C ASP A 69 -8.13 -0.72 24.07
N ASP A 70 -7.08 -0.90 23.27
CA ASP A 70 -6.52 0.16 22.44
C ASP A 70 -7.03 0.09 20.98
N SER A 71 -7.27 1.27 20.40
CA SER A 71 -7.53 1.39 18.97
C SER A 71 -6.26 1.15 18.15
N ARG A 72 -6.42 0.78 16.87
CA ARG A 72 -5.26 0.66 15.97
C ARG A 72 -4.51 1.99 15.83
N TYR A 73 -5.24 3.10 15.91
CA TYR A 73 -4.66 4.43 15.88
C TYR A 73 -3.74 4.66 17.09
N ASP A 74 -4.21 4.38 18.30
CA ASP A 74 -3.43 4.57 19.53
C ASP A 74 -2.19 3.66 19.57
N ALA A 75 -2.34 2.43 19.07
CA ALA A 75 -1.22 1.52 18.92
C ALA A 75 -0.14 2.08 17.99
N VAL A 76 -0.52 2.67 16.84
CA VAL A 76 0.42 3.31 15.91
C VAL A 76 1.01 4.59 16.50
N ALA A 77 0.21 5.43 17.17
CA ALA A 77 0.70 6.65 17.82
C ALA A 77 1.74 6.35 18.91
N THR A 78 1.57 5.25 19.65
CA THR A 78 2.43 4.89 20.77
C THR A 78 3.67 4.10 20.34
N LYS A 79 3.52 3.16 19.40
CA LYS A 79 4.55 2.17 19.06
C LYS A 79 5.04 2.26 17.62
N GLY A 80 4.46 3.12 16.80
CA GLY A 80 4.63 3.12 15.36
C GLY A 80 3.96 1.90 14.69
N VAL A 81 4.22 1.74 13.40
CA VAL A 81 3.74 0.58 12.63
C VAL A 81 4.69 -0.60 12.84
N THR A 82 4.30 -1.55 13.70
CA THR A 82 5.13 -2.72 14.05
C THR A 82 4.96 -3.91 13.11
N LYS A 83 3.81 -4.01 12.43
CA LYS A 83 3.54 -5.05 11.43
C LYS A 83 3.72 -4.46 10.02
N PRO A 84 4.60 -5.01 9.18
CA PRO A 84 4.77 -4.57 7.80
C PRO A 84 3.46 -4.50 7.01
N ILE A 85 3.42 -3.61 6.03
CA ILE A 85 2.34 -3.58 5.03
C ILE A 85 2.73 -4.42 3.83
N GLN A 86 1.75 -5.06 3.19
CA GLN A 86 2.01 -5.92 2.05
C GLN A 86 1.86 -5.16 0.74
N LEU A 87 2.92 -5.14 -0.05
CA LEU A 87 2.95 -4.55 -1.38
C LEU A 87 3.14 -5.63 -2.43
N MET A 88 2.21 -5.74 -3.37
CA MET A 88 2.29 -6.70 -4.47
C MET A 88 2.43 -5.96 -5.79
N HIS A 89 3.34 -6.41 -6.65
CA HIS A 89 3.52 -5.78 -7.95
C HIS A 89 2.31 -6.09 -8.84
N SER A 90 1.85 -5.11 -9.63
CA SER A 90 0.67 -5.27 -10.48
C SER A 90 0.80 -6.42 -11.48
N SER A 91 2.02 -6.76 -11.92
CA SER A 91 2.29 -7.91 -12.81
C SER A 91 2.06 -9.27 -12.15
N GLN A 92 2.19 -9.36 -10.82
CA GLN A 92 2.05 -10.59 -10.04
C GLN A 92 0.59 -10.89 -9.67
N ARG A 93 -0.31 -9.95 -9.94
CA ARG A 93 -1.74 -10.11 -9.69
C ARG A 93 -2.31 -11.09 -10.71
N THR A 94 -2.34 -12.37 -10.35
CA THR A 94 -3.07 -13.39 -11.12
C THR A 94 -4.54 -13.00 -11.26
N GLN A 95 -5.17 -13.50 -12.31
CA GLN A 95 -6.54 -13.28 -12.83
C GLN A 95 -7.71 -13.23 -11.84
N PHE A 96 -7.51 -13.35 -10.53
CA PHE A 96 -8.56 -13.42 -9.51
C PHE A 96 -9.10 -12.07 -9.02
N GLN A 97 -8.60 -10.95 -9.53
CA GLN A 97 -9.15 -9.62 -9.24
C GLN A 97 -9.21 -8.78 -10.53
N THR A 98 -9.91 -9.33 -11.53
CA THR A 98 -10.29 -8.64 -12.77
C THR A 98 -11.17 -7.46 -12.43
N ASN A 99 -10.66 -6.23 -12.63
CA ASN A 99 -11.38 -4.98 -12.97
C ASN A 99 -10.74 -3.69 -12.40
N THR A 100 -9.43 -3.66 -12.15
CA THR A 100 -8.70 -2.39 -11.97
C THR A 100 -8.49 -1.71 -13.34
N ARG A 101 -9.57 -1.18 -13.91
CA ARG A 101 -9.60 -0.45 -15.20
C ARG A 101 -9.03 0.98 -15.13
N GLN A 102 -8.19 1.32 -14.15
CA GLN A 102 -7.83 2.74 -13.89
C GLN A 102 -6.38 3.15 -14.16
N LYS A 103 -5.42 2.22 -14.19
CA LYS A 103 -4.15 2.48 -14.86
C LYS A 103 -4.24 1.89 -16.27
N ALA A 104 -3.76 2.63 -17.27
CA ALA A 104 -3.72 2.13 -18.64
C ALA A 104 -3.06 0.75 -18.63
N ALA A 105 -3.60 -0.20 -19.40
CA ALA A 105 -2.97 -1.51 -19.55
C ALA A 105 -1.50 -1.30 -19.93
N GLY A 106 -0.57 -1.63 -19.02
CA GLY A 106 0.87 -1.43 -19.19
C GLY A 106 1.57 -0.54 -18.15
N GLU A 107 0.86 0.19 -17.30
CA GLU A 107 1.51 0.94 -16.20
C GLU A 107 1.74 0.08 -14.96
N GLU A 108 3.00 -0.20 -14.68
CA GLU A 108 3.46 -0.88 -13.47
C GLU A 108 3.15 -0.04 -12.21
N HIS A 109 2.70 -0.71 -11.15
CA HIS A 109 2.42 -0.10 -9.86
C HIS A 109 2.40 -1.15 -8.75
N TRP A 110 2.52 -0.69 -7.51
CA TRP A 110 2.34 -1.51 -6.32
C TRP A 110 0.90 -1.45 -5.83
N VAL A 111 0.40 -2.61 -5.44
CA VAL A 111 -0.91 -2.77 -4.83
C VAL A 111 -0.72 -3.02 -3.34
N ILE A 112 -1.37 -2.22 -2.50
CA ILE A 112 -1.41 -2.41 -1.05
C ILE A 112 -2.41 -3.52 -0.77
N VAL A 113 -1.93 -4.69 -0.33
CA VAL A 113 -2.74 -5.88 -0.07
C VAL A 113 -3.21 -5.93 1.39
N ASP A 114 -2.35 -5.54 2.33
CA ASP A 114 -2.68 -5.43 3.76
C ASP A 114 -2.07 -4.14 4.33
N GLY A 115 -2.69 -3.64 5.40
CA GLY A 115 -2.16 -2.52 6.17
C GLY A 115 -2.89 -1.19 5.98
N HIS A 116 -3.98 -1.15 5.22
CA HIS A 116 -4.74 0.07 4.94
C HIS A 116 -5.05 0.91 6.21
N HIS A 117 -5.50 0.30 7.31
CA HIS A 117 -5.77 1.03 8.54
C HIS A 117 -4.49 1.59 9.20
N ARG A 118 -3.38 0.86 9.11
CA ARG A 118 -2.08 1.27 9.67
C ARG A 118 -1.52 2.46 8.90
N ILE A 119 -1.61 2.40 7.57
CA ILE A 119 -1.21 3.49 6.66
C ILE A 119 -2.04 4.74 6.94
N ALA A 120 -3.37 4.61 7.02
CA ALA A 120 -4.26 5.74 7.27
C ALA A 120 -3.96 6.41 8.62
N ALA A 121 -3.78 5.61 9.68
CA ALA A 121 -3.42 6.13 11.00
C ALA A 121 -2.04 6.80 10.99
N ALA A 122 -1.02 6.15 10.43
CA ALA A 122 0.33 6.70 10.36
C ALA A 122 0.37 8.01 9.57
N ALA A 123 -0.32 8.10 8.44
CA ALA A 123 -0.35 9.29 7.60
C ALA A 123 -1.06 10.47 8.28
N ASP A 124 -2.07 10.19 9.12
CA ASP A 124 -2.75 11.21 9.93
C ASP A 124 -1.88 11.70 11.10
N ILE A 125 -1.15 10.80 11.75
CA ILE A 125 -0.24 11.11 12.88
C ILE A 125 0.98 11.90 12.39
N ASP A 126 1.70 11.36 11.41
CA ASP A 126 2.86 11.98 10.77
C ASP A 126 3.01 11.44 9.34
N PRO A 127 2.74 12.25 8.29
CA PRO A 127 2.92 11.84 6.90
C PRO A 127 4.35 11.38 6.57
N LYS A 128 5.35 11.75 7.37
CA LYS A 128 6.75 11.34 7.20
C LYS A 128 7.10 10.07 7.98
N MET A 129 6.18 9.51 8.77
CA MET A 129 6.40 8.27 9.50
C MET A 129 6.76 7.14 8.52
N GLU A 130 7.92 6.54 8.74
CA GLU A 130 8.41 5.42 7.97
C GLU A 130 7.61 4.15 8.30
N ILE A 131 6.93 3.59 7.31
CA ILE A 131 6.15 2.36 7.44
C ILE A 131 6.98 1.20 6.89
N PRO A 132 7.23 0.13 7.68
CA PRO A 132 7.88 -1.07 7.17
C PRO A 132 6.99 -1.74 6.12
N VAL A 133 7.59 -2.17 5.02
CA VAL A 133 6.88 -2.83 3.91
C VAL A 133 7.45 -4.22 3.64
N GLU A 134 6.61 -5.12 3.17
CA GLU A 134 6.97 -6.46 2.72
C GLU A 134 6.41 -6.72 1.32
N TYR A 135 7.19 -7.44 0.51
CA TYR A 135 6.87 -7.74 -0.89
C TYR A 135 6.59 -9.24 -1.05
N PRO A 136 5.39 -9.74 -0.71
CA PRO A 136 5.06 -11.15 -0.82
C PRO A 136 5.06 -11.59 -2.29
N ASN A 137 5.86 -12.61 -2.62
CA ASN A 137 5.95 -13.28 -3.92
C ASN A 137 6.77 -12.61 -5.05
N ILE A 138 7.93 -12.03 -4.75
CA ILE A 138 8.94 -11.86 -5.81
C ILE A 138 9.52 -13.23 -6.14
N THR A 139 9.08 -13.82 -7.25
CA THR A 139 9.55 -15.15 -7.64
C THR A 139 10.99 -15.08 -8.15
N PRO A 140 11.80 -16.14 -8.01
CA PRO A 140 13.14 -16.18 -8.61
C PRO A 140 13.15 -15.97 -10.14
N ALA A 141 12.01 -16.16 -10.83
CA ALA A 141 11.88 -15.94 -12.27
C ALA A 141 11.94 -14.44 -12.64
N GLU A 142 11.46 -13.55 -11.78
CA GLU A 142 11.55 -12.10 -11.98
C GLU A 142 12.96 -11.55 -11.76
N LYS A 143 13.83 -12.28 -11.05
CA LYS A 143 15.28 -11.98 -11.01
C LYS A 143 15.98 -12.18 -12.36
N ARG A 144 15.36 -12.88 -13.31
CA ARG A 144 15.96 -13.26 -14.61
C ARG A 144 15.35 -12.53 -15.81
N ALA A 145 14.28 -11.77 -15.64
CA ALA A 145 13.59 -11.11 -16.77
C ALA A 145 14.24 -9.78 -17.24
N VAL A 146 15.42 -9.43 -16.70
CA VAL A 146 16.18 -8.22 -17.05
C VAL A 146 17.55 -8.56 -17.68
N THR A 147 17.66 -9.72 -18.34
CA THR A 147 18.80 -10.05 -19.23
C THR A 147 18.42 -9.92 -20.69
#